data_AF-A0A4S8KEA8-F1
#
_entry.id   AF-A0A4S8KEA8-F1
#
_cell.length_a   1.000
_cell.length_b   1.000
_cell.length_c   1.000
_cell.angle_alpha   90.00
_cell.angle_beta   90.00
_cell.angle_gamma   90.00
#
_symmetry.space_group_name_H-M   'P 1'
#
loop_
_entity.id
_entity.type
_entity.pdbx_description
1 polymer ?
#
loop_
_entity_poly.entity_id
_entity_poly.type
_entity_poly.pdbx_seq_one_letter_code
_entity_poly.pdbx_strand_id
1 'polypeptide(L)'
;MADSKLTTRIVSYVILDLDGTLLNTDGIVNEVLKVFLLQYGKKWDSKKAHRILGMTPLEAVSLVVKDYEFPCTIEEFISAITPMFLDQWCNIKALLGATRLIKHMRNHEVPMALASNSPKSNIKGKISFHQGWKESFSVIIGGDEVAMGKPSPEIFVEAAKRMNADPSNCLVLEDSLPGVMAGKTAGMVVIAVPSIPKQGGLYSSADEVINSLLDLHPEKWGLPPFDDSNLSAENFSAILSEHNSGVYFGRAGLSTRGIYKMEPWLLHDFDENFYGEELRLAMVGYIRPEANFLSFESLIARIHEDRRIAEKALDLPTYVGYKESPFLRTSCN
;
A
#
# COMPACT_ATOMS: atom_id res chain seq x y z
N MET A 1 6.91 15.64 36.50
CA MET A 1 6.42 15.86 35.12
C MET A 1 5.61 14.64 34.76
N ALA A 2 4.32 14.82 34.49
CA ALA A 2 3.39 13.72 34.28
C ALA A 2 3.65 13.07 32.91
N ASP A 3 3.90 11.78 32.94
CA ASP A 3 3.86 10.89 31.77
C ASP A 3 2.42 10.89 31.25
N SER A 4 2.11 11.70 30.24
CA SER A 4 0.83 11.62 29.56
C SER A 4 0.82 10.34 28.73
N LYS A 5 0.38 9.23 29.33
CA LYS A 5 -0.07 8.07 28.57
C LYS A 5 -1.15 8.58 27.61
N LEU A 6 -0.81 8.74 26.33
CA LEU A 6 -1.82 8.92 25.30
C LEU A 6 -2.74 7.71 25.41
N THR A 7 -3.94 7.91 25.93
CA THR A 7 -5.02 6.92 25.81
C THR A 7 -5.31 6.78 24.33
N THR A 8 -4.87 5.68 23.73
CA THR A 8 -5.17 5.37 22.34
C THR A 8 -6.68 5.36 22.17
N ARG A 9 -7.19 6.11 21.18
CA ARG A 9 -8.61 6.09 20.84
C ARG A 9 -8.96 4.69 20.34
N ILE A 10 -10.00 4.11 20.95
CA ILE A 10 -10.56 2.83 20.51
C ILE A 10 -11.63 3.13 19.46
N VAL A 11 -11.53 2.44 18.32
CA VAL A 11 -12.45 2.57 17.19
C VAL A 11 -13.20 1.26 16.97
N SER A 12 -14.33 1.31 16.26
CA SER A 12 -15.14 0.12 15.95
C SER A 12 -15.59 0.05 14.49
N TYR A 13 -15.31 1.09 13.71
CA TYR A 13 -15.68 1.21 12.30
C TYR A 13 -14.44 1.54 11.49
N VAL A 14 -14.36 1.01 10.27
CA VAL A 14 -13.24 1.27 9.36
C VAL A 14 -13.78 1.93 8.09
N ILE A 15 -13.13 3.00 7.64
CA ILE A 15 -13.42 3.66 6.38
C ILE A 15 -12.16 3.61 5.52
N LEU A 16 -12.26 2.97 4.37
CA LEU A 16 -11.13 2.76 3.47
C LEU A 16 -11.25 3.71 2.28
N ASP A 17 -10.18 4.44 2.00
CA ASP A 17 -10.00 4.98 0.64
C ASP A 17 -9.76 3.84 -0.36
N LEU A 18 -9.94 4.11 -1.65
CA LEU A 18 -9.78 3.14 -2.72
C LEU A 18 -8.48 3.31 -3.52
N ASP A 19 -8.28 4.50 -4.08
CA ASP A 19 -7.36 4.76 -5.18
C ASP A 19 -5.99 5.15 -4.64
N GLY A 20 -5.02 4.22 -4.68
CA GLY A 20 -3.71 4.40 -4.03
C GLY A 20 -3.64 3.81 -2.62
N THR A 21 -4.79 3.55 -1.98
CA THR A 21 -4.88 2.87 -0.68
C THR A 21 -5.15 1.37 -0.81
N LEU A 22 -6.25 0.97 -1.46
CA LEU A 22 -6.61 -0.44 -1.65
C LEU A 22 -6.22 -0.97 -3.02
N LEU A 23 -6.25 -0.12 -4.04
CA LEU A 23 -5.98 -0.47 -5.43
C LEU A 23 -4.80 0.36 -5.98
N ASN A 24 -3.92 -0.29 -6.75
CA ASN A 24 -2.85 0.40 -7.46
C ASN A 24 -3.40 1.06 -8.73
N THR A 25 -4.05 2.22 -8.57
CA THR A 25 -4.63 2.98 -9.68
C THR A 25 -3.62 3.90 -10.36
N ASP A 26 -2.56 4.32 -9.68
CA ASP A 26 -1.53 5.20 -10.24
C ASP A 26 -0.84 4.60 -11.45
N GLY A 27 -0.62 3.28 -11.45
CA GLY A 27 -0.07 2.57 -12.62
C GLY A 27 -0.97 2.74 -13.85
N ILE A 28 -2.28 2.54 -13.70
CA ILE A 28 -3.25 2.69 -14.79
C ILE A 28 -3.35 4.15 -15.24
N VAL A 29 -3.38 5.10 -14.31
CA VAL A 29 -3.38 6.54 -14.63
C VAL A 29 -2.19 6.93 -15.48
N ASN A 30 -0.99 6.47 -15.11
CA ASN A 30 0.22 6.75 -15.86
C ASN A 30 0.18 6.16 -17.27
N GLU A 31 -0.24 4.91 -17.44
CA GLU A 31 -0.30 4.27 -18.76
C GLU A 31 -1.38 4.89 -19.66
N VAL A 32 -2.58 5.14 -19.12
CA VAL A 32 -3.67 5.77 -19.90
C VAL A 32 -3.27 7.19 -20.32
N LEU A 33 -2.75 8.02 -19.41
CA LEU A 33 -2.30 9.37 -19.75
C LEU A 33 -1.15 9.36 -20.75
N LYS A 34 -0.17 8.47 -20.57
CA LYS A 34 0.95 8.33 -21.51
C LYS A 34 0.48 8.01 -22.93
N VAL A 35 -0.45 7.04 -23.08
CA VAL A 35 -1.02 6.69 -24.39
C VAL A 35 -1.88 7.82 -24.94
N PHE A 36 -2.76 8.40 -24.12
CA PHE A 36 -3.67 9.46 -24.55
C PHE A 36 -2.92 10.71 -25.00
N LEU A 37 -1.98 11.21 -24.19
CA LEU A 37 -1.22 12.43 -24.53
C LEU A 37 -0.37 12.24 -25.80
N LEU A 38 0.15 11.03 -26.04
CA LEU A 38 0.94 10.73 -27.22
C LEU A 38 0.13 10.90 -28.52
N GLN A 39 -1.18 10.62 -28.50
CA GLN A 39 -2.08 10.83 -29.65
C GLN A 39 -2.15 12.30 -30.08
N TYR A 40 -1.83 13.23 -29.16
CA TYR A 40 -1.80 14.67 -29.40
C TYR A 40 -0.37 15.22 -29.52
N GLY A 41 0.63 14.36 -29.70
CA GLY A 41 2.03 14.74 -29.80
C GLY A 41 2.63 15.28 -28.49
N LYS A 42 1.99 15.01 -27.34
CA LYS A 42 2.44 15.45 -26.02
C LYS A 42 3.03 14.26 -25.25
N LYS A 43 4.01 14.52 -24.37
CA LYS A 43 4.67 13.48 -23.56
C LYS A 43 4.24 13.61 -22.10
N TRP A 44 3.62 12.56 -21.55
CA TRP A 44 3.30 12.52 -20.12
C TRP A 44 4.58 12.55 -19.27
N ASP A 45 4.66 13.53 -18.38
CA ASP A 45 5.65 13.57 -17.29
C ASP A 45 5.09 12.81 -16.09
N SER A 46 5.56 11.58 -15.88
CA SER A 46 5.16 10.75 -14.74
C SER A 46 5.48 11.40 -13.40
N LYS A 47 6.43 12.34 -13.35
CA LYS A 47 6.68 13.12 -12.14
C LYS A 47 5.50 14.02 -11.79
N LYS A 48 4.58 14.34 -12.70
CA LYS A 48 3.36 15.11 -12.38
C LYS A 48 2.24 14.27 -11.77
N ALA A 49 2.36 12.94 -11.75
CA ALA A 49 1.34 12.04 -11.19
C ALA A 49 1.03 12.35 -9.71
N HIS A 50 2.04 12.71 -8.91
CA HIS A 50 1.80 13.09 -7.50
C HIS A 50 0.91 14.33 -7.33
N ARG A 51 0.82 15.21 -8.35
CA ARG A 51 0.02 16.43 -8.27
C ARG A 51 -1.48 16.17 -8.44
N ILE A 52 -1.85 15.02 -9.01
CA ILE A 52 -3.25 14.62 -9.20
C ILE A 52 -3.71 13.58 -8.16
N LEU A 53 -2.81 13.16 -7.26
CA LEU A 53 -3.10 12.17 -6.22
C LEU A 53 -4.19 12.70 -5.26
N GLY A 54 -5.21 11.88 -5.00
CA GLY A 54 -6.33 12.21 -4.13
C GLY A 54 -7.30 13.27 -4.67
N MET A 55 -7.09 13.82 -5.87
CA MET A 55 -8.01 14.78 -6.49
C MET A 55 -9.28 14.10 -7.00
N THR A 56 -10.34 14.88 -7.18
CA THR A 56 -11.48 14.43 -8.00
C THR A 56 -11.06 14.28 -9.47
N PRO A 57 -11.74 13.42 -10.26
CA PRO A 57 -11.44 13.31 -11.69
C PRO A 57 -11.54 14.64 -12.45
N LEU A 58 -12.48 15.51 -12.06
CA LEU A 58 -12.66 16.83 -12.68
C LEU A 58 -11.46 17.74 -12.42
N GLU A 59 -10.96 17.80 -11.17
CA GLU A 59 -9.77 18.57 -10.81
C GLU A 59 -8.52 18.03 -11.51
N ALA A 60 -8.36 16.71 -11.54
CA ALA A 60 -7.23 16.06 -12.20
C ALA A 60 -7.21 16.35 -13.71
N VAL A 61 -8.34 16.24 -14.40
CA VAL A 61 -8.44 16.58 -15.83
C VAL A 61 -8.21 18.07 -16.04
N SER A 62 -8.79 18.94 -15.22
CA SER A 62 -8.57 20.39 -15.30
C SER A 62 -7.09 20.74 -15.20
N LEU A 63 -6.35 20.06 -14.30
CA LEU A 63 -4.91 20.24 -14.17
C LEU A 63 -4.17 19.74 -15.41
N VAL A 64 -4.51 18.56 -15.95
CA VAL A 64 -3.87 18.01 -17.15
C VAL A 64 -4.13 18.88 -18.39
N VAL A 65 -5.37 19.30 -18.63
CA VAL A 65 -5.74 20.18 -19.75
C VAL A 65 -4.94 21.48 -19.69
N LYS A 66 -4.81 22.07 -18.50
CA LYS A 66 -4.02 23.29 -18.27
C LYS A 66 -2.52 23.06 -18.46
N ASP A 67 -1.95 22.06 -17.81
CA ASP A 67 -0.51 21.79 -17.78
C ASP A 67 0.07 21.41 -19.15
N TYR A 68 -0.78 20.87 -20.02
CA TYR A 68 -0.42 20.43 -21.36
C TYR A 68 -1.02 21.31 -22.44
N GLU A 69 -1.75 22.37 -22.11
CA GLU A 69 -2.34 23.33 -23.06
C GLU A 69 -3.16 22.60 -24.15
N PHE A 70 -4.14 21.79 -23.73
CA PHE A 70 -5.03 21.09 -24.65
C PHE A 70 -6.05 22.06 -25.27
N PRO A 71 -6.29 22.01 -26.60
CA PRO A 71 -7.23 22.89 -27.29
C PRO A 71 -8.66 22.31 -27.27
N CYS A 72 -9.13 21.83 -26.12
CA CYS A 72 -10.47 21.27 -25.96
C CYS A 72 -11.07 21.70 -24.61
N THR A 73 -12.38 21.54 -24.45
CA THR A 73 -13.00 21.75 -23.13
C THR A 73 -12.68 20.59 -22.19
N ILE A 74 -12.91 20.80 -20.89
CA ILE A 74 -12.73 19.76 -19.87
C ILE A 74 -13.69 18.59 -20.13
N GLU A 75 -14.92 18.88 -20.55
CA GLU A 75 -15.94 17.88 -20.86
C GLU A 75 -15.55 17.03 -22.07
N GLU A 76 -15.02 17.64 -23.12
CA GLU A 76 -14.49 16.93 -24.30
C GLU A 76 -13.33 16.00 -23.92
N PHE A 77 -12.41 16.49 -23.09
CA PHE A 77 -11.28 15.68 -22.60
C PHE A 77 -11.76 14.50 -21.76
N ILE A 78 -12.67 14.72 -20.80
CA ILE A 78 -13.26 13.66 -19.97
C ILE A 78 -13.94 12.61 -20.87
N SER A 79 -14.75 13.05 -21.83
CA SER A 79 -15.46 12.17 -22.75
C SER A 79 -14.50 11.28 -23.55
N ALA A 80 -13.37 11.85 -24.00
CA ALA A 80 -12.37 11.13 -24.78
C ALA A 80 -11.54 10.14 -23.93
N ILE A 81 -11.13 10.52 -22.71
CA ILE A 81 -10.24 9.70 -21.89
C ILE A 81 -10.96 8.65 -21.05
N THR A 82 -12.24 8.88 -20.70
CA THR A 82 -13.00 7.99 -19.81
C THR A 82 -13.04 6.54 -20.30
N PRO A 83 -13.38 6.25 -21.58
CA PRO A 83 -13.41 4.87 -22.08
C PRO A 83 -12.08 4.13 -21.91
N MET A 84 -10.95 4.83 -22.11
CA MET A 84 -9.62 4.23 -21.94
C MET A 84 -9.36 3.81 -20.49
N PHE A 85 -9.90 4.54 -19.52
CA PHE A 85 -9.85 4.12 -18.11
C PHE A 85 -10.75 2.92 -17.82
N LEU A 86 -11.97 2.91 -18.38
CA LEU A 86 -12.92 1.79 -18.20
C LEU A 86 -12.32 0.47 -18.67
N ASP A 87 -11.66 0.49 -19.83
CA ASP A 87 -11.01 -0.68 -20.44
C ASP A 87 -9.87 -1.26 -19.59
N GLN A 88 -9.34 -0.48 -18.65
CA GLN A 88 -8.22 -0.87 -17.79
C GLN A 88 -8.63 -1.30 -16.38
N TRP A 89 -9.91 -1.19 -16.00
CA TRP A 89 -10.33 -1.53 -14.64
C TRP A 89 -10.06 -2.99 -14.26
N CYS A 90 -10.16 -3.92 -15.20
CA CYS A 90 -9.83 -5.34 -14.99
C CYS A 90 -8.34 -5.59 -14.71
N ASN A 91 -7.47 -4.65 -15.09
CA ASN A 91 -6.03 -4.75 -14.91
C ASN A 91 -5.57 -4.14 -13.57
N ILE A 92 -6.44 -3.41 -12.88
CA ILE A 92 -6.11 -2.81 -11.58
C ILE A 92 -5.86 -3.93 -10.55
N LYS A 93 -4.70 -3.88 -9.91
CA LYS A 93 -4.32 -4.85 -8.88
C LYS A 93 -4.60 -4.28 -7.49
N ALA A 94 -5.00 -5.16 -6.58
CA ALA A 94 -5.08 -4.81 -5.17
C ALA A 94 -3.67 -4.57 -4.61
N LEU A 95 -3.54 -3.56 -3.76
CA LEU A 95 -2.31 -3.29 -3.02
C LEU A 95 -2.08 -4.36 -1.96
N LEU A 96 -0.80 -4.55 -1.60
CA LEU A 96 -0.39 -5.55 -0.63
C LEU A 96 -1.11 -5.33 0.70
N GLY A 97 -1.73 -6.39 1.22
CA GLY A 97 -2.51 -6.34 2.47
C GLY A 97 -3.99 -5.93 2.31
N ALA A 98 -4.40 -5.35 1.18
CA ALA A 98 -5.79 -4.87 1.00
C ALA A 98 -6.83 -6.01 1.11
N THR A 99 -6.63 -7.11 0.39
CA THR A 99 -7.55 -8.27 0.45
C THR A 99 -7.52 -8.93 1.82
N ARG A 100 -6.34 -9.00 2.47
CA ARG A 100 -6.20 -9.52 3.84
C ARG A 100 -7.03 -8.67 4.81
N LEU A 101 -6.87 -7.35 4.77
CA LEU A 101 -7.58 -6.39 5.60
C LEU A 101 -9.10 -6.53 5.45
N ILE A 102 -9.61 -6.44 4.21
CA ILE A 102 -11.05 -6.51 3.94
C ILE A 102 -11.64 -7.85 4.43
N LYS A 103 -10.99 -8.96 4.10
CA LYS A 103 -11.45 -10.29 4.52
C LYS A 103 -11.44 -10.42 6.06
N HIS A 104 -10.39 -9.95 6.70
CA HIS A 104 -10.22 -10.02 8.16
C HIS A 104 -11.31 -9.24 8.90
N MET A 105 -11.52 -7.98 8.51
CA MET A 105 -12.53 -7.12 9.12
C MET A 105 -13.94 -7.68 8.92
N ARG A 106 -14.24 -8.18 7.71
CA ARG A 106 -15.52 -8.84 7.43
C ARG A 106 -15.74 -10.07 8.30
N ASN A 107 -14.73 -10.93 8.42
CA ASN A 107 -14.83 -12.17 9.22
C ASN A 107 -15.04 -11.90 10.71
N HIS A 108 -14.60 -10.74 11.20
CA HIS A 108 -14.79 -10.30 12.58
C HIS A 108 -15.97 -9.32 12.73
N GLU A 109 -16.83 -9.21 11.72
CA GLU A 109 -18.03 -8.38 11.74
C GLU A 109 -17.76 -6.89 12.03
N VAL A 110 -16.55 -6.42 11.71
CA VAL A 110 -16.19 -4.99 11.81
C VAL A 110 -16.82 -4.26 10.62
N PRO A 111 -17.73 -3.29 10.84
CA PRO A 111 -18.39 -2.59 9.73
C PRO A 111 -17.38 -1.73 8.96
N MET A 112 -17.44 -1.83 7.64
CA MET A 112 -16.55 -1.11 6.73
C MET A 112 -17.31 -0.23 5.75
N ALA A 113 -16.83 0.99 5.55
CA ALA A 113 -17.19 1.82 4.42
C ALA A 113 -16.02 1.97 3.43
N LEU A 114 -16.35 2.18 2.16
CA LEU A 114 -15.42 2.59 1.13
C LEU A 114 -15.78 4.02 0.68
N ALA A 115 -14.81 4.94 0.71
CA ALA A 115 -15.00 6.36 0.42
C ALA A 115 -13.89 6.92 -0.48
N SER A 116 -14.21 7.29 -1.72
CA SER A 116 -13.25 7.81 -2.70
C SER A 116 -13.79 9.05 -3.42
N ASN A 117 -12.89 9.96 -3.83
CA ASN A 117 -13.20 11.11 -4.68
C ASN A 117 -13.64 10.71 -6.12
N SER A 118 -13.47 9.44 -6.49
CA SER A 118 -14.05 8.87 -7.72
C SER A 118 -15.58 8.83 -7.65
N PRO A 119 -16.29 8.95 -8.80
CA PRO A 119 -17.72 8.67 -8.87
C PRO A 119 -18.08 7.25 -8.40
N LYS A 120 -19.25 7.07 -7.78
CA LYS A 120 -19.70 5.78 -7.25
C LYS A 120 -19.75 4.67 -8.32
N SER A 121 -20.10 5.02 -9.55
CA SER A 121 -20.07 4.09 -10.69
C SER A 121 -18.66 3.56 -10.95
N ASN A 122 -17.66 4.46 -10.94
CA ASN A 122 -16.25 4.10 -11.14
C ASN A 122 -15.73 3.23 -10.01
N ILE A 123 -16.07 3.58 -8.77
CA ILE A 123 -15.74 2.78 -7.59
C ILE A 123 -16.27 1.34 -7.75
N LYS A 124 -17.56 1.19 -8.08
CA LYS A 124 -18.19 -0.12 -8.27
C LYS A 124 -17.54 -0.91 -9.41
N GLY A 125 -17.19 -0.24 -10.50
CA GLY A 125 -16.50 -0.85 -11.63
C GLY A 125 -15.12 -1.39 -11.25
N LYS A 126 -14.28 -0.57 -10.60
CA LYS A 126 -12.96 -0.95 -10.10
C LYS A 126 -13.03 -2.16 -9.17
N ILE A 127 -13.89 -2.15 -8.15
CA ILE A 127 -13.96 -3.25 -7.18
C ILE A 127 -14.64 -4.52 -7.72
N SER A 128 -15.35 -4.46 -8.84
CA SER A 128 -16.10 -5.61 -9.39
C SER A 128 -15.21 -6.79 -9.80
N PHE A 129 -13.94 -6.53 -10.09
CA PHE A 129 -12.95 -7.55 -10.44
C PHE A 129 -12.27 -8.18 -9.22
N HIS A 130 -12.61 -7.73 -8.02
CA HIS A 130 -12.04 -8.21 -6.77
C HIS A 130 -13.11 -8.99 -5.98
N GLN A 131 -13.02 -10.31 -6.03
CA GLN A 131 -14.04 -11.21 -5.49
C GLN A 131 -14.34 -10.91 -4.02
N GLY A 132 -15.63 -10.69 -3.72
CA GLY A 132 -16.13 -10.48 -2.36
C GLY A 132 -15.94 -9.06 -1.82
N TRP A 133 -15.29 -8.14 -2.54
CA TRP A 133 -15.04 -6.79 -2.04
C TRP A 133 -16.33 -5.99 -1.91
N LYS A 134 -17.17 -5.99 -2.95
CA LYS A 134 -18.43 -5.23 -2.95
C LYS A 134 -19.34 -5.62 -1.79
N GLU A 135 -19.41 -6.90 -1.47
CA GLU A 135 -20.22 -7.46 -0.39
C GLU A 135 -19.62 -7.22 1.01
N SER A 136 -18.35 -6.85 1.08
CA SER A 136 -17.65 -6.59 2.35
C SER A 136 -17.93 -5.20 2.92
N PHE A 137 -18.41 -4.26 2.10
CA PHE A 137 -18.67 -2.88 2.52
C PHE A 137 -20.14 -2.67 2.81
N SER A 138 -20.47 -2.20 4.02
CA SER A 138 -21.82 -1.78 4.38
C SER A 138 -22.21 -0.48 3.67
N VAL A 139 -21.21 0.37 3.38
CA VAL A 139 -21.38 1.64 2.68
C VAL A 139 -20.31 1.79 1.60
N ILE A 140 -20.74 2.15 0.40
CA ILE A 140 -19.86 2.60 -0.68
C ILE A 140 -20.32 3.98 -1.08
N ILE A 141 -19.45 4.98 -0.95
CA ILE A 141 -19.73 6.38 -1.26
C ILE A 141 -18.70 6.94 -2.25
N GLY A 142 -19.18 7.61 -3.29
CA GLY A 142 -18.36 8.34 -4.26
C GLY A 142 -18.35 9.85 -4.03
N GLY A 143 -17.40 10.53 -4.65
CA GLY A 143 -17.28 11.98 -4.62
C GLY A 143 -18.47 12.71 -5.26
N ASP A 144 -19.23 12.02 -6.12
CA ASP A 144 -20.47 12.48 -6.75
C ASP A 144 -21.69 12.44 -5.80
N GLU A 145 -21.54 11.91 -4.58
CA GLU A 145 -22.59 11.84 -3.57
C GLU A 145 -22.42 12.88 -2.44
N VAL A 146 -21.46 13.80 -2.58
CA VAL A 146 -21.20 14.91 -1.64
C VAL A 146 -21.02 16.23 -2.40
N ALA A 147 -21.16 17.36 -1.71
CA ALA A 147 -21.02 18.66 -2.36
C ALA A 147 -19.54 19.00 -2.61
N MET A 148 -18.67 18.62 -1.66
CA MET A 148 -17.22 18.78 -1.78
C MET A 148 -16.50 17.47 -1.44
N GLY A 149 -15.65 17.00 -2.35
CA GLY A 149 -14.75 15.88 -2.11
C GLY A 149 -13.60 16.23 -1.16
N LYS A 150 -12.72 15.25 -0.89
CA LYS A 150 -11.49 15.43 -0.10
C LYS A 150 -10.69 16.60 -0.71
N PRO A 151 -10.20 17.57 0.07
CA PRO A 151 -9.96 17.54 1.52
C PRO A 151 -11.14 17.92 2.42
N SER A 152 -12.33 18.18 1.88
CA SER A 152 -13.53 18.34 2.70
C SER A 152 -13.82 17.06 3.50
N PRO A 153 -14.24 17.16 4.78
CA PRO A 153 -14.59 16.00 5.59
C PRO A 153 -15.91 15.32 5.16
N GLU A 154 -16.70 15.96 4.28
CA GLU A 154 -18.07 15.55 3.94
C GLU A 154 -18.19 14.07 3.58
N ILE A 155 -17.30 13.55 2.75
CA ILE A 155 -17.37 12.15 2.30
C ILE A 155 -17.21 11.16 3.45
N PHE A 156 -16.31 11.45 4.40
CA PHE A 156 -16.10 10.59 5.56
C PHE A 156 -17.22 10.75 6.59
N VAL A 157 -17.69 11.98 6.84
CA VAL A 157 -18.83 12.25 7.72
C VAL A 157 -20.09 11.54 7.20
N GLU A 158 -20.36 11.62 5.90
CA GLU A 158 -21.50 10.94 5.29
C GLU A 158 -21.33 9.41 5.30
N ALA A 159 -20.11 8.88 5.10
CA ALA A 159 -19.84 7.45 5.26
C ALA A 159 -20.14 6.95 6.68
N ALA A 160 -19.66 7.65 7.71
CA ALA A 160 -19.93 7.33 9.11
C ALA A 160 -21.42 7.38 9.43
N LYS A 161 -22.11 8.44 8.97
CA LYS A 161 -23.57 8.59 9.13
C LYS A 161 -24.33 7.42 8.50
N ARG A 162 -23.98 7.00 7.29
CA ARG A 162 -24.62 5.85 6.61
C ARG A 162 -24.34 4.51 7.30
N MET A 163 -23.22 4.39 8.01
CA MET A 163 -22.92 3.25 8.89
C MET A 163 -23.57 3.37 10.28
N ASN A 164 -24.27 4.48 10.57
CA ASN A 164 -24.77 4.81 11.90
C ASN A 164 -23.67 4.85 12.97
N ALA A 165 -22.50 5.38 12.59
CA ALA A 165 -21.31 5.50 13.43
C ALA A 165 -21.06 6.95 13.85
N ASP A 166 -20.53 7.14 15.06
CA ASP A 166 -19.91 8.41 15.46
C ASP A 166 -18.54 8.55 14.75
N PRO A 167 -18.21 9.69 14.14
CA PRO A 167 -16.92 9.90 13.50
C PRO A 167 -15.72 9.61 14.44
N SER A 168 -15.84 9.89 15.73
CA SER A 168 -14.77 9.62 16.71
C SER A 168 -14.47 8.13 16.91
N ASN A 169 -15.39 7.24 16.52
CA ASN A 169 -15.26 5.79 16.57
C ASN A 169 -14.84 5.17 15.21
N CYS A 170 -14.48 6.01 14.23
CA CYS A 170 -14.07 5.59 12.90
C CYS A 170 -12.55 5.68 12.73
N LEU A 171 -11.99 4.66 12.07
CA LEU A 171 -10.61 4.60 11.58
C LEU A 171 -10.60 4.79 10.07
N VAL A 172 -9.89 5.78 9.57
CA VAL A 172 -9.65 6.01 8.14
C VAL A 172 -8.29 5.46 7.75
N LEU A 173 -8.22 4.71 6.65
CA LEU A 173 -6.96 4.40 5.96
C LEU A 173 -6.90 5.16 4.64
N GLU A 174 -5.81 5.90 4.42
CA GLU A 174 -5.68 6.88 3.33
C GLU A 174 -4.22 7.02 2.87
N ASP A 175 -3.96 7.23 1.58
CA ASP A 175 -2.61 7.34 1.00
C ASP A 175 -2.21 8.77 0.60
N SER A 176 -3.15 9.72 0.64
CA SER A 176 -3.05 11.07 0.08
C SER A 176 -3.23 12.16 1.15
N LEU A 177 -2.53 13.29 0.98
CA LEU A 177 -2.68 14.43 1.90
C LEU A 177 -4.11 14.98 1.96
N PRO A 178 -4.83 15.15 0.83
CA PRO A 178 -6.22 15.59 0.87
C PRO A 178 -7.10 14.68 1.71
N GLY A 179 -6.96 13.37 1.58
CA GLY A 179 -7.76 12.44 2.35
C GLY A 179 -7.38 12.36 3.82
N VAL A 180 -6.08 12.44 4.15
CA VAL A 180 -5.68 12.55 5.56
C VAL A 180 -6.27 13.82 6.19
N MET A 181 -6.21 14.96 5.52
CA MET A 181 -6.84 16.20 6.01
C MET A 181 -8.35 16.05 6.18
N ALA A 182 -9.04 15.42 5.24
CA ALA A 182 -10.48 15.18 5.34
C ALA A 182 -10.83 14.29 6.55
N GLY A 183 -10.11 13.19 6.76
CA GLY A 183 -10.35 12.27 7.89
C GLY A 183 -10.09 12.94 9.24
N LYS A 184 -9.00 13.71 9.36
CA LYS A 184 -8.70 14.46 10.59
C LYS A 184 -9.73 15.55 10.86
N THR A 185 -10.14 16.29 9.83
CA THR A 185 -11.17 17.34 9.96
C THR A 185 -12.54 16.75 10.31
N ALA A 186 -12.83 15.52 9.89
CA ALA A 186 -14.01 14.77 10.30
C ALA A 186 -13.97 14.29 11.76
N GLY A 187 -12.87 14.50 12.49
CA GLY A 187 -12.71 14.08 13.89
C GLY A 187 -12.34 12.60 14.08
N MET A 188 -11.98 11.92 12.99
CA MET A 188 -11.68 10.48 12.96
C MET A 188 -10.22 10.20 13.32
N VAL A 189 -9.93 8.93 13.63
CA VAL A 189 -8.56 8.41 13.63
C VAL A 189 -8.14 8.16 12.19
N VAL A 190 -6.92 8.54 11.82
CA VAL A 190 -6.41 8.38 10.45
C VAL A 190 -5.05 7.70 10.48
N ILE A 191 -4.93 6.62 9.71
CA ILE A 191 -3.66 5.99 9.40
C ILE A 191 -3.32 6.32 7.95
N ALA A 192 -2.18 6.98 7.76
CA ALA A 192 -1.66 7.25 6.44
C ALA A 192 -0.89 6.01 5.91
N VAL A 193 -1.14 5.64 4.66
CA VAL A 193 -0.46 4.56 3.93
C VAL A 193 0.08 5.14 2.61
N PRO A 194 1.12 5.99 2.65
CA PRO A 194 1.53 6.75 1.47
C PRO A 194 1.89 5.84 0.30
N SER A 195 1.22 6.04 -0.83
CA SER A 195 1.47 5.30 -2.08
C SER A 195 2.87 5.56 -2.64
N ILE A 196 3.49 6.70 -2.26
CA ILE A 196 4.85 7.08 -2.65
C ILE A 196 5.83 6.89 -1.48
N PRO A 197 6.86 6.04 -1.63
CA PRO A 197 7.88 5.83 -0.61
C PRO A 197 8.62 7.12 -0.23
N LYS A 198 9.07 7.20 1.03
CA LYS A 198 9.89 8.30 1.60
C LYS A 198 9.18 9.66 1.73
N GLN A 199 7.86 9.71 1.61
CA GLN A 199 7.06 10.92 1.86
C GLN A 199 6.40 10.95 3.25
N GLY A 200 6.70 9.99 4.15
CA GLY A 200 6.04 9.87 5.46
C GLY A 200 6.07 11.14 6.31
N GLY A 201 7.10 12.00 6.18
CA GLY A 201 7.19 13.28 6.88
C GLY A 201 6.11 14.31 6.49
N LEU A 202 5.45 14.14 5.34
CA LEU A 202 4.35 15.00 4.90
C LEU A 202 3.03 14.69 5.61
N TYR A 203 2.89 13.49 6.17
CA TYR A 203 1.66 12.97 6.78
C TYR A 203 1.63 13.18 8.30
N SER A 204 2.28 14.24 8.78
CA SER A 204 2.44 14.53 10.22
C SER A 204 1.14 14.78 10.98
N SER A 205 0.03 15.01 10.28
CA SER A 205 -1.31 15.15 10.86
C SER A 205 -2.03 13.82 11.09
N ALA A 206 -1.57 12.72 10.48
CA ALA A 206 -2.12 11.38 10.71
C ALA A 206 -1.75 10.87 12.11
N ASP A 207 -2.58 9.99 12.67
CA ASP A 207 -2.32 9.39 13.99
C ASP A 207 -1.25 8.28 13.92
N GLU A 208 -1.10 7.64 12.76
CA GLU A 208 -0.01 6.71 12.45
C GLU A 208 0.30 6.77 10.95
N VAL A 209 1.57 6.54 10.58
CA VAL A 209 2.01 6.42 9.19
C VAL A 209 2.64 5.04 9.04
N ILE A 210 2.10 4.24 8.13
CA ILE A 210 2.62 2.91 7.79
C ILE A 210 3.01 2.87 6.30
N ASN A 211 3.91 1.95 5.92
CA ASN A 211 4.38 1.89 4.52
C ASN A 211 3.54 0.95 3.65
N SER A 212 2.76 0.07 4.28
CA SER A 212 1.89 -0.90 3.61
C SER A 212 0.72 -1.25 4.51
N LEU A 213 -0.42 -1.65 3.93
CA LEU A 213 -1.52 -2.27 4.71
C LEU A 213 -1.08 -3.56 5.41
N LEU A 214 0.08 -4.12 5.02
CA LEU A 214 0.69 -5.25 5.71
C LEU A 214 1.20 -4.91 7.12
N ASP A 215 1.58 -3.65 7.36
CA ASP A 215 2.08 -3.14 8.64
C ASP A 215 0.98 -2.81 9.64
N LEU A 216 -0.28 -2.87 9.21
CA LEU A 216 -1.38 -2.49 10.08
C LEU A 216 -1.42 -3.44 11.28
N HIS A 217 -1.50 -2.85 12.47
CA HIS A 217 -1.72 -3.53 13.74
C HIS A 217 -3.09 -3.10 14.29
N PRO A 218 -4.20 -3.76 13.89
CA PRO A 218 -5.55 -3.32 14.24
C PRO A 218 -5.77 -3.22 15.75
N GLU A 219 -5.11 -4.08 16.53
CA GLU A 219 -5.20 -4.14 17.98
C GLU A 219 -4.73 -2.87 18.69
N LYS A 220 -3.85 -2.07 18.07
CA LYS A 220 -3.46 -0.75 18.60
C LYS A 220 -4.66 0.17 18.73
N TRP A 221 -5.65 0.01 17.86
CA TRP A 221 -6.83 0.85 17.76
C TRP A 221 -8.09 0.18 18.34
N GLY A 222 -7.92 -0.98 18.99
CA GLY A 222 -9.02 -1.75 19.59
C GLY A 222 -9.83 -2.60 18.59
N LEU A 223 -9.33 -2.78 17.37
CA LEU A 223 -9.88 -3.71 16.39
C LEU A 223 -9.27 -5.12 16.58
N PRO A 224 -9.94 -6.19 16.10
CA PRO A 224 -9.43 -7.56 16.22
C PRO A 224 -8.05 -7.73 15.55
N PRO A 225 -7.06 -8.31 16.24
CA PRO A 225 -5.72 -8.53 15.68
C PRO A 225 -5.79 -9.49 14.48
N PHE A 226 -4.87 -9.37 13.54
CA PHE A 226 -4.79 -10.32 12.43
C PHE A 226 -4.42 -11.73 12.94
N ASP A 227 -5.06 -12.76 12.39
CA ASP A 227 -4.77 -14.17 12.75
C ASP A 227 -3.33 -14.59 12.40
N ASP A 228 -2.73 -13.94 11.39
CA ASP A 228 -1.36 -14.18 10.93
C ASP A 228 -0.30 -13.39 11.73
N SER A 229 -0.70 -12.54 12.68
CA SER A 229 0.21 -11.77 13.53
C SER A 229 1.01 -12.64 14.51
N ASN A 230 0.50 -13.83 14.82
CA ASN A 230 1.12 -14.82 15.70
C ASN A 230 1.41 -16.12 14.95
N LEU A 231 2.29 -16.07 13.95
CA LEU A 231 2.93 -17.30 13.48
C LEU A 231 3.76 -17.88 14.63
N SER A 232 3.27 -18.96 15.24
CA SER A 232 4.01 -19.71 16.24
C SER A 232 5.33 -20.17 15.63
N ALA A 233 6.44 -19.85 16.30
CA ALA A 233 7.76 -20.32 15.91
C ALA A 233 7.95 -21.84 16.11
N GLU A 234 6.95 -22.53 16.69
CA GLU A 234 7.00 -23.96 17.01
C GLU A 234 6.83 -24.83 15.76
N ASN A 235 6.33 -24.28 14.65
CA ASN A 235 6.07 -25.01 13.40
C ASN A 235 6.98 -24.60 12.23
N PHE A 236 8.10 -23.91 12.46
CA PHE A 236 9.12 -23.75 11.41
C PHE A 236 9.79 -25.10 11.16
N SER A 237 9.28 -25.79 10.15
CA SER A 237 9.84 -27.03 9.64
C SER A 237 11.24 -26.77 9.04
N ALA A 238 12.15 -27.73 9.21
CA ALA A 238 13.42 -27.76 8.46
C ALA A 238 13.22 -28.09 6.96
N ILE A 239 11.97 -28.27 6.53
CA ILE A 239 11.55 -28.55 5.15
C ILE A 239 10.97 -27.26 4.57
N LEU A 240 11.47 -26.88 3.39
CA LEU A 240 10.98 -25.76 2.57
C LEU A 240 9.45 -25.71 2.54
N SER A 241 8.88 -24.59 3.00
CA SER A 241 7.44 -24.30 2.94
C SER A 241 7.20 -23.00 2.17
N GLU A 242 6.21 -23.02 1.27
CA GLU A 242 5.73 -21.82 0.59
C GLU A 242 4.86 -21.01 1.56
N HIS A 243 5.26 -19.77 1.83
CA HIS A 243 4.48 -18.84 2.65
C HIS A 243 4.14 -17.60 1.83
N ASN A 244 2.85 -17.29 1.72
CA ASN A 244 2.38 -15.98 1.28
C ASN A 244 2.59 -14.98 2.42
N SER A 245 3.84 -14.62 2.64
CA SER A 245 4.26 -13.58 3.57
C SER A 245 4.51 -12.33 2.75
N GLY A 246 3.88 -11.22 3.13
CA GLY A 246 4.43 -9.92 2.79
C GLY A 246 5.73 -9.78 3.55
N VAL A 247 6.84 -10.20 2.95
CA VAL A 247 8.13 -10.24 3.64
C VAL A 247 8.55 -8.81 3.97
N TYR A 248 8.30 -8.40 5.21
CA TYR A 248 8.90 -7.21 5.77
C TYR A 248 10.37 -7.52 6.05
N PHE A 249 11.23 -6.96 5.21
CA PHE A 249 12.65 -6.88 5.49
C PHE A 249 12.86 -5.79 6.54
N GLY A 250 12.85 -6.18 7.82
CA GLY A 250 12.87 -5.26 8.94
C GLY A 250 13.12 -5.92 10.30
N ARG A 251 12.64 -5.28 11.37
CA ARG A 251 12.73 -5.76 12.75
C ARG A 251 11.55 -6.69 13.06
N ALA A 252 11.82 -7.95 13.40
CA ALA A 252 10.85 -8.89 13.93
C ALA A 252 11.10 -9.08 15.44
N GLY A 253 10.13 -8.70 16.27
CA GLY A 253 10.17 -8.96 17.72
C GLY A 253 9.56 -10.31 18.04
N LEU A 254 10.32 -11.22 18.66
CA LEU A 254 9.80 -12.44 19.24
C LEU A 254 9.70 -12.27 20.76
N SER A 255 8.49 -12.43 21.30
CA SER A 255 8.17 -12.17 22.72
C SER A 255 9.08 -12.89 23.73
N THR A 256 9.66 -14.03 23.34
CA THR A 256 10.54 -14.85 24.19
C THR A 256 12.01 -14.82 23.78
N ARG A 257 12.35 -14.18 22.65
CA ARG A 257 13.68 -14.31 22.03
C ARG A 257 14.33 -12.97 21.62
N GLY A 258 13.65 -11.85 21.87
CA GLY A 258 14.18 -10.51 21.59
C GLY A 258 13.87 -10.02 20.17
N ILE A 259 14.54 -8.94 19.76
CA ILE A 259 14.34 -8.29 18.47
C ILE A 259 15.39 -8.80 17.49
N TYR A 260 14.93 -9.32 16.36
CA TYR A 260 15.76 -9.78 15.25
C TYR A 260 15.63 -8.80 14.09
N LYS A 261 16.74 -8.45 13.45
CA LYS A 261 16.74 -7.65 12.22
C LYS A 261 17.06 -8.58 11.06
N MET A 262 16.21 -8.57 10.03
CA MET A 262 16.53 -9.21 8.75
C MET A 262 17.03 -8.15 7.77
N GLU A 263 18.23 -8.36 7.24
CA GLU A 263 18.82 -7.54 6.18
C GLU A 263 18.97 -8.42 4.94
N PRO A 264 18.04 -8.35 3.98
CA PRO A 264 18.15 -9.12 2.76
C PRO A 264 19.26 -8.57 1.87
N TRP A 265 19.86 -9.48 1.12
CA TRP A 265 20.70 -9.13 -0.01
C TRP A 265 20.22 -9.92 -1.23
N LEU A 266 19.93 -9.23 -2.33
CA LEU A 266 19.63 -9.90 -3.59
C LEU A 266 20.95 -10.38 -4.20
N LEU A 267 21.07 -11.70 -4.40
CA LEU A 267 22.27 -12.29 -5.01
C LEU A 267 22.30 -12.14 -6.54
N HIS A 268 21.20 -11.69 -7.15
CA HIS A 268 21.08 -11.43 -8.58
C HIS A 268 20.90 -9.94 -8.84
N ASP A 269 21.59 -9.44 -9.85
CA ASP A 269 21.43 -8.09 -10.38
C ASP A 269 20.41 -8.14 -11.52
N PHE A 270 19.31 -7.38 -11.39
CA PHE A 270 18.29 -7.28 -12.43
C PHE A 270 18.56 -6.08 -13.33
N ASP A 271 18.50 -6.28 -14.64
CA ASP A 271 18.76 -5.22 -15.63
C ASP A 271 17.60 -4.21 -15.74
N GLU A 272 16.41 -4.59 -15.29
CA GLU A 272 15.20 -3.77 -15.33
C GLU A 272 14.38 -3.87 -14.04
N ASN A 273 13.50 -2.88 -13.82
CA ASN A 273 12.56 -2.91 -12.71
C ASN A 273 11.44 -3.94 -12.98
N PHE A 274 11.09 -4.73 -11.96
CA PHE A 274 10.08 -5.82 -12.05
C PHE A 274 8.80 -5.53 -11.24
N TYR A 275 8.35 -4.28 -11.22
CA TYR A 275 7.15 -3.89 -10.46
C TYR A 275 5.90 -4.64 -10.94
N GLY A 276 5.20 -5.31 -10.02
CA GLY A 276 3.95 -6.02 -10.32
C GLY A 276 4.14 -7.49 -10.72
N GLU A 277 5.39 -7.96 -10.85
CA GLU A 277 5.72 -9.35 -11.18
C GLU A 277 5.69 -10.27 -9.94
N GLU A 278 5.42 -11.57 -10.16
CA GLU A 278 5.52 -12.60 -9.12
C GLU A 278 6.98 -12.98 -8.90
N LEU A 279 7.50 -12.79 -7.69
CA LEU A 279 8.84 -13.19 -7.30
C LEU A 279 8.79 -14.49 -6.50
N ARG A 280 9.57 -15.48 -6.95
CA ARG A 280 9.87 -16.69 -6.17
C ARG A 280 11.26 -16.57 -5.58
N LEU A 281 11.33 -16.52 -4.26
CA LEU A 281 12.57 -16.29 -3.53
C LEU A 281 13.01 -17.57 -2.83
N ALA A 282 14.29 -17.94 -3.00
CA ALA A 282 14.98 -18.87 -2.12
C ALA A 282 15.78 -18.05 -1.09
N MET A 283 15.35 -18.07 0.17
CA MET A 283 16.02 -17.35 1.23
C MET A 283 17.08 -18.23 1.89
N VAL A 284 18.32 -17.77 1.85
CA VAL A 284 19.44 -18.41 2.55
C VAL A 284 20.06 -17.37 3.48
N GLY A 285 20.23 -17.72 4.74
CA GLY A 285 20.72 -16.78 5.74
C GLY A 285 21.08 -17.46 7.04
N TYR A 286 21.56 -16.64 7.98
CA TYR A 286 21.96 -17.09 9.29
C TYR A 286 21.62 -16.01 10.33
N ILE A 287 21.41 -16.43 11.58
CA ILE A 287 21.12 -15.51 12.68
C ILE A 287 22.43 -15.17 13.38
N ARG A 288 22.66 -13.89 13.65
CA ARG A 288 23.79 -13.39 14.45
C ARG A 288 23.38 -12.27 15.41
N PRO A 289 24.15 -12.02 16.48
CA PRO A 289 23.95 -10.85 17.33
C PRO A 289 24.03 -9.53 16.54
N GLU A 290 23.31 -8.52 17.02
CA GLU A 290 23.40 -7.16 16.51
C GLU A 290 24.82 -6.63 16.74
N ALA A 291 25.39 -5.97 15.72
CA ALA A 291 26.74 -5.44 15.74
C ALA A 291 26.68 -3.92 15.59
N ASN A 292 27.43 -3.21 16.43
CA ASN A 292 27.64 -1.78 16.30
C ASN A 292 28.89 -1.52 15.47
N PHE A 293 28.79 -0.63 14.49
CA PHE A 293 29.88 -0.31 13.58
C PHE A 293 30.43 1.08 13.88
N LEU A 294 31.74 1.18 14.00
CA LEU A 294 32.44 2.43 14.34
C LEU A 294 32.62 3.34 13.11
N SER A 295 32.43 2.81 11.91
CA SER A 295 32.50 3.55 10.65
C SER A 295 31.61 2.94 9.57
N PHE A 296 31.26 3.74 8.56
CA PHE A 296 30.51 3.29 7.39
C PHE A 296 31.24 2.19 6.62
N GLU A 297 32.57 2.27 6.50
CA GLU A 297 33.39 1.24 5.86
C GLU A 297 33.32 -0.10 6.59
N SER A 298 33.34 -0.09 7.93
CA SER A 298 33.24 -1.32 8.73
C SER A 298 31.85 -1.97 8.61
N LEU A 299 30.80 -1.17 8.43
CA LEU A 299 29.45 -1.67 8.12
C LEU A 299 29.42 -2.32 6.73
N ILE A 300 29.93 -1.64 5.70
CA ILE A 300 29.99 -2.18 4.33
C ILE A 300 30.78 -3.49 4.29
N ALA A 301 31.97 -3.52 4.88
CA ALA A 301 32.79 -4.73 4.95
C ALA A 301 32.03 -5.88 5.60
N ARG A 302 31.22 -5.60 6.64
CA ARG A 302 30.41 -6.61 7.28
C ARG A 302 29.26 -7.10 6.41
N ILE A 303 28.58 -6.21 5.69
CA ILE A 303 27.51 -6.59 4.74
C ILE A 303 28.06 -7.54 3.67
N HIS A 304 29.25 -7.24 3.11
CA HIS A 304 29.89 -8.11 2.13
C HIS A 304 30.29 -9.47 2.71
N GLU A 305 30.75 -9.52 3.96
CA GLU A 305 31.04 -10.78 4.63
C GLU A 305 29.76 -11.60 4.89
N ASP A 306 28.67 -10.96 5.31
CA ASP A 306 27.37 -11.60 5.50
C ASP A 306 26.85 -12.19 4.18
N ARG A 307 26.99 -11.45 3.06
CA ARG A 307 26.72 -11.95 1.70
C ARG A 307 27.55 -13.18 1.38
N ARG A 308 28.87 -13.14 1.61
CA ARG A 308 29.80 -14.26 1.31
C ARG A 308 29.46 -15.51 2.11
N ILE A 309 28.97 -15.36 3.34
CA ILE A 309 28.51 -16.48 4.17
C ILE A 309 27.23 -17.08 3.60
N ALA A 310 26.26 -16.23 3.22
CA ALA A 310 25.02 -16.69 2.59
C ALA A 310 25.26 -17.38 1.23
N GLU A 311 26.17 -16.87 0.41
CA GLU A 311 26.57 -17.50 -0.85
C GLU A 311 27.14 -18.91 -0.63
N LYS A 312 28.02 -19.08 0.36
CA LYS A 312 28.56 -20.41 0.72
C LYS A 312 27.47 -21.36 1.22
N ALA A 313 26.41 -20.86 1.84
CA ALA A 313 25.32 -21.72 2.27
C ALA A 313 24.54 -22.33 1.10
N LEU A 314 24.64 -21.80 -0.13
CA LEU A 314 24.11 -22.45 -1.34
C LEU A 314 24.81 -23.78 -1.67
N ASP A 315 26.02 -24.01 -1.14
CA ASP A 315 26.74 -25.28 -1.31
C ASP A 315 26.19 -26.39 -0.41
N LEU A 316 25.29 -26.09 0.53
CA LEU A 316 24.68 -27.10 1.39
C LEU A 316 23.75 -28.00 0.58
N PRO A 317 23.65 -29.31 0.90
CA PRO A 317 22.79 -30.25 0.17
C PRO A 317 21.33 -29.80 0.03
N THR A 318 20.81 -29.07 1.02
CA THR A 318 19.45 -28.50 1.02
C THR A 318 19.25 -27.44 -0.07
N TYR A 319 20.30 -26.72 -0.45
CA TYR A 319 20.23 -25.56 -1.36
C TYR A 319 20.91 -25.77 -2.71
N VAL A 320 21.66 -26.88 -2.89
CA VAL A 320 22.42 -27.16 -4.12
C VAL A 320 21.55 -27.16 -5.38
N GLY A 321 20.27 -27.54 -5.27
CA GLY A 321 19.32 -27.47 -6.39
C GLY A 321 18.99 -26.05 -6.85
N TYR A 322 19.08 -25.06 -5.97
CA TYR A 322 18.87 -23.65 -6.28
C TYR A 322 20.14 -22.96 -6.77
N LYS A 323 21.32 -23.45 -6.37
CA LYS A 323 22.62 -22.94 -6.84
C LYS A 323 22.73 -22.96 -8.37
N GLU A 324 22.16 -23.99 -9.00
CA GLU A 324 22.18 -24.15 -10.45
C GLU A 324 21.05 -23.40 -11.19
N SER A 325 20.28 -22.58 -10.47
CA SER A 325 19.24 -21.73 -11.04
C SER A 325 19.84 -20.81 -12.10
N PRO A 326 19.18 -20.64 -13.28
CA PRO A 326 19.63 -19.73 -14.32
C PRO A 326 19.89 -18.30 -13.81
N PHE A 327 19.11 -17.81 -12.85
CA PHE A 327 19.26 -16.49 -12.24
C PHE A 327 20.59 -16.30 -11.48
N LEU A 328 21.17 -17.35 -10.88
CA LEU A 328 22.45 -17.24 -10.15
C LEU A 328 23.67 -17.48 -11.05
N ARG A 329 23.45 -17.98 -12.27
CA ARG A 329 24.52 -18.28 -13.24
C ARG A 329 24.72 -17.17 -14.27
N THR A 330 23.73 -16.30 -14.49
CA THR A 330 23.90 -15.05 -15.24
C THR A 330 24.72 -14.07 -14.43
N SER A 331 26.03 -14.30 -14.41
CA SER A 331 27.00 -13.22 -14.24
C SER A 331 27.22 -12.60 -15.61
N CYS A 332 27.19 -11.27 -15.65
CA CYS A 332 27.36 -10.43 -16.83
C CYS A 332 28.50 -10.92 -17.75
N ASN A 333 28.21 -11.01 -19.04
CA ASN A 333 29.23 -10.79 -20.08
C ASN A 333 29.16 -9.33 -20.53
#